data_AF-A0A0F9UBM2-F1
#
_entry.id   AF-A0A0F9UBM2-F1
#
_cell.length_a   1.000
_cell.length_b   1.000
_cell.length_c   1.000
_cell.angle_alpha   90.00
_cell.angle_beta   90.00
_cell.angle_gamma   90.00
#
_symmetry.space_group_name_H-M   'P 1'
#
loop_
_entity.id
_entity.type
_entity.pdbx_description
1 polymer ?
#
loop_
_entity_poly.entity_id
_entity_poly.type
_entity_poly.pdbx_seq_one_letter_code
_entity_poly.pdbx_strand_id
1 'polypeptide(L)'
;PLEGEIVTAETEVRWADDSGIFTPWKQLISVNKIFARKIQYRLRSDNSAGIAFYSSYTGSVDVEPRSEGATDVEIPIDGLIIEFTLPFFVTPRIKVTPVGIIARYAGFTDRDKVQFTLHLRDFLGAPVAGVADWEATTFSLNV
;
A
#
# COMPACT_ATOMS: atom_id res chain seq x y z
N PRO A 1 -22.65 -38.87 8.92
CA PRO A 1 -21.81 -38.53 7.74
C PRO A 1 -20.57 -39.42 7.74
N LEU A 2 -20.55 -40.37 6.80
CA LEU A 2 -19.49 -41.37 6.63
C LEU A 2 -18.17 -40.68 6.29
N GLU A 3 -17.09 -41.25 6.81
CA GLU A 3 -15.70 -40.78 6.75
C GLU A 3 -15.34 -40.13 5.41
N GLY A 4 -15.13 -38.82 5.42
CA GLY A 4 -14.65 -38.08 4.25
C GLY A 4 -13.17 -38.35 4.05
N GLU A 5 -12.81 -38.77 2.84
CA GLU A 5 -11.41 -38.90 2.42
C GLU A 5 -10.71 -37.53 2.51
N ILE A 6 -9.53 -37.51 3.13
CA ILE A 6 -8.73 -36.29 3.23
C ILE A 6 -8.11 -36.01 1.87
N VAL A 7 -8.62 -35.00 1.17
CA VAL A 7 -8.02 -34.52 -0.08
C VAL A 7 -6.91 -33.53 0.23
N THR A 8 -5.70 -33.81 -0.22
CA THR A 8 -4.57 -32.89 -0.08
C THR A 8 -4.78 -31.69 -1.00
N ALA A 9 -4.86 -30.51 -0.40
CA ALA A 9 -4.92 -29.24 -1.11
C ALA A 9 -3.57 -28.52 -1.03
N GLU A 10 -3.07 -28.05 -2.16
CA GLU A 10 -1.86 -27.26 -2.24
C GLU A 10 -2.22 -25.78 -2.44
N THR A 11 -1.67 -24.92 -1.59
CA THR A 11 -1.71 -23.47 -1.81
C THR A 11 -0.49 -23.05 -2.60
N GLU A 12 -0.73 -22.45 -3.76
CA GLU A 12 0.30 -21.87 -4.59
C GLU A 12 0.16 -20.35 -4.63
N VAL A 13 1.30 -19.67 -4.69
CA VAL A 13 1.41 -18.23 -4.79
C VAL A 13 2.25 -17.87 -6.01
N ARG A 14 1.89 -16.78 -6.65
CA ARG A 14 2.78 -16.08 -7.58
C ARG A 14 2.70 -14.59 -7.32
N TRP A 15 3.74 -13.88 -7.73
CA TRP A 15 3.83 -12.46 -7.47
C TRP A 15 4.46 -11.72 -8.64
N ALA A 16 4.23 -10.42 -8.70
CA ALA A 16 4.83 -9.52 -9.66
C ALA A 16 5.37 -8.28 -8.94
N ASP A 17 6.46 -7.74 -9.46
CA ASP A 17 6.97 -6.41 -9.13
C ASP A 17 6.22 -5.34 -9.95
N ASP A 18 6.83 -4.16 -10.10
CA ASP A 18 6.27 -3.04 -10.88
C ASP A 18 6.15 -3.35 -12.38
N SER A 19 6.83 -4.39 -12.91
CA SER A 19 6.66 -4.81 -14.31
C SER A 19 5.26 -5.40 -14.58
N GLY A 20 4.57 -5.86 -13.53
CA GLY A 20 3.32 -6.59 -13.65
C GLY A 20 3.47 -8.00 -14.24
N ILE A 21 4.69 -8.47 -14.50
CA ILE A 21 4.97 -9.83 -14.96
C ILE A 21 5.01 -10.75 -13.73
N PHE A 22 4.09 -11.71 -13.70
CA PHE A 22 4.04 -12.66 -12.60
C PHE A 22 5.11 -13.73 -12.73
N THR A 23 5.71 -14.10 -11.60
CA THR A 23 6.54 -15.30 -11.48
C THR A 23 5.72 -16.56 -11.84
N PRO A 24 6.40 -17.67 -12.14
CA PRO A 24 5.76 -18.99 -12.07
C PRO A 24 5.12 -19.22 -10.71
N TRP A 25 4.09 -20.06 -10.68
CA TRP A 25 3.46 -20.50 -9.44
C TRP A 25 4.45 -21.27 -8.58
N LYS A 26 4.44 -21.00 -7.27
CA LYS A 26 5.27 -21.67 -6.27
C LYS A 26 4.43 -22.08 -5.08
N GLN A 27 4.78 -23.20 -4.45
CA GLN A 27 4.09 -23.68 -3.26
C GLN A 27 4.43 -22.80 -2.04
N LEU A 28 3.40 -22.36 -1.31
CA LEU A 28 3.52 -21.38 -0.23
C LEU A 28 4.37 -21.88 0.97
N ILE A 29 4.57 -23.19 1.10
CA ILE A 29 5.33 -23.83 2.19
C ILE A 29 6.81 -23.37 2.23
N SER A 30 7.34 -22.85 1.12
CA SER A 30 8.76 -22.54 0.96
C SER A 30 9.11 -21.04 1.01
N VAL A 31 8.13 -20.16 1.24
CA VAL A 31 8.31 -18.72 0.99
C VAL A 31 8.25 -17.93 2.29
N ASN A 32 9.42 -17.58 2.85
CA ASN A 32 9.52 -16.81 4.10
C ASN A 32 9.24 -15.30 3.92
N LYS A 33 9.58 -14.72 2.77
CA LYS A 33 9.31 -13.31 2.41
C LYS A 33 9.13 -13.18 0.90
N ILE A 34 8.18 -12.36 0.48
CA ILE A 34 7.91 -12.03 -0.93
C ILE A 34 8.10 -10.53 -1.10
N PHE A 35 9.02 -10.12 -1.97
CA PHE A 35 9.10 -8.74 -2.45
C PHE A 35 8.20 -8.61 -3.68
N ALA A 36 7.04 -7.98 -3.51
CA ALA A 36 6.06 -7.88 -4.59
C ALA A 36 5.14 -6.66 -4.45
N ARG A 37 4.59 -6.26 -5.59
CA ARG A 37 3.52 -5.27 -5.73
C ARG A 37 2.15 -5.88 -5.92
N LYS A 38 2.12 -7.07 -6.54
CA LYS A 38 0.90 -7.83 -6.79
C LYS A 38 1.15 -9.27 -6.34
N ILE A 39 0.18 -9.83 -5.63
CA ILE A 39 0.21 -11.22 -5.18
C ILE A 39 -1.07 -11.90 -5.65
N GLN A 40 -0.95 -13.14 -6.11
CA GLN A 40 -2.09 -13.98 -6.44
C GLN A 40 -1.94 -15.34 -5.74
N TYR A 41 -3.06 -15.80 -5.19
CA TYR A 41 -3.20 -17.09 -4.55
C TYR A 41 -4.05 -18.00 -5.42
N ARG A 42 -3.72 -19.30 -5.45
CA ARG A 42 -4.63 -20.33 -5.94
C ARG A 42 -4.56 -21.56 -5.05
N LEU A 43 -5.68 -22.24 -4.95
CA LEU A 43 -5.80 -23.53 -4.30
C LEU A 43 -5.88 -24.60 -5.40
N ARG A 44 -5.05 -25.63 -5.29
CA ARG A 44 -5.06 -26.79 -6.18
C ARG A 44 -5.42 -28.04 -5.39
N SER A 45 -6.37 -28.80 -5.92
CA SER A 45 -6.80 -30.08 -5.37
C SER A 45 -6.51 -31.19 -6.38
N ASP A 46 -6.10 -32.36 -5.91
CA ASP A 46 -6.23 -33.58 -6.70
C ASP A 46 -7.59 -34.22 -6.42
N ASN A 47 -8.46 -34.21 -7.43
CA ASN A 47 -9.82 -34.76 -7.34
C ASN A 47 -9.91 -36.17 -7.95
N SER A 48 -8.78 -36.86 -8.09
CA SER A 48 -8.72 -38.21 -8.66
C SER A 48 -9.56 -39.25 -7.90
N ALA A 49 -9.78 -39.05 -6.59
CA ALA A 49 -10.56 -39.94 -5.73
C ALA A 49 -12.03 -39.50 -5.51
N GLY A 50 -12.43 -38.29 -5.92
CA GLY A 50 -13.78 -37.78 -5.68
C GLY A 50 -13.96 -36.28 -5.90
N ILE A 51 -15.14 -35.75 -5.55
CA ILE A 51 -15.43 -34.32 -5.65
C ILE A 51 -15.07 -33.64 -4.33
N ALA A 52 -13.99 -32.86 -4.32
CA ALA A 52 -13.67 -31.95 -3.22
C ALA A 52 -14.49 -30.66 -3.33
N PHE A 53 -15.16 -30.27 -2.25
CA PHE A 53 -15.83 -28.98 -2.13
C PHE A 53 -15.11 -28.09 -1.11
N TYR A 54 -14.70 -26.91 -1.56
CA TYR A 54 -14.16 -25.88 -0.67
C TYR A 54 -15.27 -24.90 -0.31
N SER A 55 -15.65 -24.86 0.97
CA SER A 55 -16.67 -23.93 1.47
C SER A 55 -16.14 -22.50 1.64
N SER A 56 -14.84 -22.35 1.92
CA SER A 56 -14.19 -21.06 2.14
C SER A 56 -12.68 -21.17 1.99
N TYR A 57 -12.04 -20.11 1.51
CA TYR A 57 -10.59 -19.92 1.52
C TYR A 57 -10.30 -18.54 2.09
N THR A 58 -9.51 -18.48 3.16
CA THR A 58 -9.05 -17.23 3.77
C THR A 58 -7.55 -17.17 3.64
N GLY A 59 -7.05 -16.13 2.97
CA GLY A 59 -5.62 -15.83 2.89
C GLY A 59 -5.35 -14.51 3.60
N SER A 60 -4.38 -14.50 4.52
CA SER A 60 -3.89 -13.28 5.17
C SER A 60 -2.55 -12.87 4.55
N VAL A 61 -2.43 -11.60 4.19
CA VAL A 61 -1.15 -11.00 3.77
C VAL A 61 -0.75 -10.00 4.83
N ASP A 62 0.38 -10.24 5.49
CA ASP A 62 1.01 -9.19 6.29
C ASP A 62 1.87 -8.31 5.38
N VAL A 63 1.55 -7.03 5.32
CA VAL A 63 2.23 -6.05 4.48
C VAL A 63 2.84 -5.00 5.39
N GLU A 64 4.16 -4.87 5.31
CA GLU A 64 4.88 -3.81 5.99
C GLU A 64 4.32 -2.44 5.54
N PRO A 65 3.93 -1.56 6.48
CA PRO A 65 3.53 -0.21 6.15
C PRO A 65 4.61 0.50 5.35
N ARG A 66 4.25 0.98 4.15
CA ARG A 66 5.11 1.88 3.39
C ARG A 66 5.00 3.29 3.94
N SER A 67 6.14 3.93 4.15
CA SER A 67 6.28 5.38 4.36
C SER A 67 7.14 6.02 3.26
N GLU A 68 6.89 7.30 2.99
CA GLU A 68 7.72 8.17 2.15
C GLU A 68 7.63 9.58 2.71
N GLY A 69 8.69 10.38 2.63
CA GLY A 69 8.69 11.73 3.18
C GLY A 69 9.91 12.53 2.78
N ALA A 70 9.84 13.84 2.98
CA ALA A 70 10.96 14.75 2.81
C ALA A 70 10.91 15.86 3.85
N THR A 71 12.07 16.45 4.13
CA THR A 71 12.23 17.58 5.03
C THR A 71 12.64 18.83 4.28
N ASP A 72 12.39 19.99 4.88
CA ASP A 72 12.81 21.29 4.36
C ASP A 72 12.37 21.58 2.91
N VAL A 73 11.15 21.14 2.56
CA VAL A 73 10.61 21.34 1.22
C VAL A 73 10.08 22.77 1.09
N GLU A 74 10.60 23.53 0.12
CA GLU A 74 10.12 24.87 -0.21
C GLU A 74 8.78 24.81 -0.93
N ILE A 75 7.79 25.55 -0.44
CA ILE A 75 6.42 25.54 -0.91
C ILE A 75 6.03 26.93 -1.40
N PRO A 76 5.76 27.10 -2.70
CA PRO A 76 5.27 28.35 -3.25
C PRO A 76 3.90 28.73 -2.68
N ILE A 77 3.52 30.00 -2.83
CA ILE A 77 2.24 30.52 -2.35
C ILE A 77 1.02 29.81 -2.99
N ASP A 78 1.16 29.35 -4.23
CA ASP A 78 0.12 28.63 -4.97
C ASP A 78 0.06 27.12 -4.62
N GLY A 79 0.96 26.67 -3.74
CA GLY A 79 1.13 25.27 -3.35
C GLY A 79 2.19 24.54 -4.17
N LEU A 80 2.48 23.32 -3.75
CA LEU A 80 3.44 22.43 -4.40
C LEU A 80 2.82 21.05 -4.62
N ILE A 81 2.90 20.55 -5.85
CA ILE A 81 2.55 19.15 -6.15
C ILE A 81 3.71 18.27 -5.70
N ILE A 82 3.40 17.31 -4.83
CA ILE A 82 4.32 16.27 -4.39
C ILE A 82 3.92 14.98 -5.09
N GLU A 83 4.78 14.51 -5.99
CA GLU A 83 4.65 13.20 -6.62
C GLU A 83 5.41 12.17 -5.80
N PHE A 84 4.76 11.03 -5.50
CA PHE A 84 5.43 9.92 -4.85
C PHE A 84 6.34 9.21 -5.83
N THR A 85 7.52 8.80 -5.37
CA THR A 85 8.50 8.05 -6.17
C THR A 85 7.87 6.80 -6.80
N LEU A 86 6.96 6.16 -6.06
CA LEU A 86 6.14 5.05 -6.54
C LEU A 86 4.69 5.24 -6.07
N PRO A 87 3.68 4.83 -6.85
CA PRO A 87 2.30 4.88 -6.40
C PRO A 87 2.05 4.01 -5.14
N PHE A 88 1.28 4.54 -4.20
CA PHE A 88 0.75 3.76 -3.07
C PHE A 88 -0.40 2.85 -3.54
N PHE A 89 -0.55 1.71 -2.87
CA PHE A 89 -1.63 0.76 -3.21
C PHE A 89 -3.01 1.28 -2.81
N VAL A 90 -3.07 1.98 -1.67
CA VAL A 90 -4.22 2.73 -1.16
C VAL A 90 -3.82 4.19 -0.96
N THR A 91 -4.77 5.11 -1.02
CA THR A 91 -4.49 6.53 -0.75
C THR A 91 -3.85 6.67 0.64
N PRO A 92 -2.63 7.22 0.76
CA PRO A 92 -1.91 7.27 2.02
C PRO A 92 -2.50 8.30 2.97
N ARG A 93 -2.16 8.20 4.26
CA ARG A 93 -2.32 9.30 5.22
C ARG A 93 -1.15 10.26 5.02
N ILE A 94 -1.44 11.56 5.04
CA ILE A 94 -0.44 12.62 4.89
C ILE A 94 -0.37 13.38 6.20
N LYS A 95 0.85 13.55 6.69
CA LYS A 95 1.20 14.44 7.79
C LYS A 95 2.11 15.52 7.22
N VAL A 96 1.81 16.77 7.52
CA VAL A 96 2.62 17.92 7.11
C VAL A 96 2.92 18.76 8.33
N THR A 97 4.16 19.19 8.46
CA THR A 97 4.65 20.03 9.55
C THR A 97 5.29 21.28 8.96
N PRO A 98 4.66 22.46 9.05
CA PRO A 98 5.30 23.71 8.67
C PRO A 98 6.61 23.93 9.44
N VAL A 99 7.63 24.42 8.75
CA VAL A 99 8.91 24.81 9.34
C VAL A 99 9.00 26.34 9.37
N GLY A 100 9.38 26.90 10.53
CA GLY A 100 9.49 28.35 10.73
C GLY A 100 8.26 29.02 11.35
N ILE A 101 8.19 30.36 11.25
CA ILE A 101 7.16 31.17 11.94
C ILE A 101 6.11 31.80 11.02
N ILE A 102 6.37 31.81 9.70
CA ILE A 102 5.51 32.44 8.70
C ILE A 102 4.26 31.58 8.46
N ALA A 103 4.47 30.32 8.09
CA ALA A 103 3.40 29.34 7.97
C ALA A 103 3.02 28.79 9.36
N ARG A 104 1.73 28.79 9.67
CA ARG A 104 1.19 28.25 10.93
C ARG A 104 0.34 27.01 10.72
N TYR A 105 -0.31 26.93 9.56
CA TYR A 105 -1.11 25.78 9.18
C TYR A 105 -0.59 25.20 7.87
N ALA A 106 -0.55 23.88 7.81
CA ALA A 106 -0.39 23.15 6.56
C ALA A 106 -1.71 22.46 6.20
N GLY A 107 -2.02 22.46 4.91
CA GLY A 107 -3.11 21.69 4.34
C GLY A 107 -2.65 20.98 3.07
N PHE A 108 -3.49 20.09 2.56
CA PHE A 108 -3.27 19.46 1.27
C PHE A 108 -4.59 19.22 0.54
N THR A 109 -4.52 19.20 -0.80
CA THR A 109 -5.62 18.85 -1.70
C THR A 109 -5.18 17.74 -2.66
N ASP A 110 -6.12 17.23 -3.46
CA ASP A 110 -5.85 16.32 -4.59
C ASP A 110 -5.02 15.10 -4.21
N ARG A 111 -5.20 14.62 -2.97
CA ARG A 111 -4.49 13.46 -2.44
C ARG A 111 -5.04 12.18 -3.06
N ASP A 112 -4.20 11.49 -3.80
CA ASP A 112 -4.48 10.18 -4.36
C ASP A 112 -3.31 9.20 -4.13
N LYS A 113 -3.21 8.17 -4.96
CA LYS A 113 -2.18 7.13 -4.84
C LYS A 113 -0.82 7.57 -5.38
N VAL A 114 -0.77 8.61 -6.20
CA VAL A 114 0.40 9.04 -6.98
C VAL A 114 0.92 10.37 -6.46
N GLN A 115 0.05 11.23 -5.96
CA GLN A 115 0.42 12.58 -5.55
C GLN A 115 -0.48 13.17 -4.47
N PHE A 116 -0.08 14.35 -4.01
CA PHE A 116 -0.95 15.32 -3.33
C PHE A 116 -0.41 16.74 -3.57
N THR A 117 -1.27 17.75 -3.42
CA THR A 117 -0.86 19.16 -3.48
C THR A 117 -0.78 19.74 -2.08
N LEU A 118 0.38 20.24 -1.67
CA LEU A 118 0.62 20.82 -0.35
C LEU A 118 0.45 22.34 -0.39
N HIS A 119 -0.23 22.89 0.62
CA HIS A 119 -0.48 24.33 0.79
C HIS A 119 -0.11 24.78 2.21
N LEU A 120 0.45 25.99 2.33
CA LEU A 120 0.74 26.62 3.62
C LEU A 120 -0.14 27.87 3.83
N ARG A 121 -0.55 28.08 5.08
CA ARG A 121 -1.36 29.24 5.49
C ARG A 121 -0.80 29.89 6.76
N ASP A 122 -0.96 31.20 6.86
CA ASP A 122 -0.63 31.98 8.06
C ASP A 122 -1.71 31.83 9.16
N PHE A 123 -1.55 32.55 10.28
CA PHE A 123 -2.49 32.51 11.39
C PHE A 123 -3.88 33.07 11.06
N LEU A 124 -4.00 33.86 9.99
CA LEU A 124 -5.26 34.42 9.50
C LEU A 124 -5.90 33.53 8.42
N GLY A 125 -5.23 32.45 8.01
CA GLY A 125 -5.68 31.55 6.95
C GLY A 125 -5.32 31.99 5.53
N ALA A 126 -4.56 33.07 5.36
CA ALA A 126 -4.09 33.53 4.06
C ALA A 126 -2.99 32.59 3.52
N PRO A 127 -2.94 32.34 2.19
CA PRO A 127 -1.90 31.52 1.60
C PRO A 127 -0.53 32.21 1.73
N VAL A 128 0.50 31.44 2.05
CA VAL A 128 1.87 31.94 2.18
C VAL A 128 2.86 30.96 1.56
N ALA A 129 3.95 31.48 1.02
CA ALA A 129 5.12 30.65 0.72
C ALA A 129 5.85 30.28 2.02
N GLY A 130 6.56 29.16 2.03
CA GLY A 130 7.32 28.73 3.21
C GLY A 130 8.04 27.42 3.01
N VAL A 131 8.36 26.77 4.12
CA VAL A 131 9.04 25.47 4.16
C VAL A 131 8.21 24.50 4.99
N ALA A 132 8.16 23.23 4.61
CA ALA A 132 7.51 22.20 5.41
C ALA A 132 8.18 20.83 5.27
N ASP A 133 8.04 20.03 6.32
CA ASP A 133 8.29 18.60 6.29
C ASP A 133 6.99 17.87 5.98
N TRP A 134 7.08 16.76 5.26
CA TRP A 134 5.92 15.90 5.01
C TRP A 134 6.26 14.42 5.11
N GLU A 135 5.22 13.66 5.45
CA GLU A 135 5.27 12.20 5.55
C GLU A 135 3.96 11.61 5.01
N ALA A 136 4.07 10.64 4.12
CA ALA A 136 2.99 9.83 3.58
C ALA A 136 3.12 8.39 4.09
N THR A 137 2.08 7.86 4.73
CA THR A 137 2.09 6.49 5.29
C THR A 137 0.86 5.69 4.90
N THR A 138 1.06 4.38 4.71
CA THR A 138 -0.03 3.40 4.63
C THR A 138 -0.26 2.76 5.98
N PHE A 139 -1.47 2.24 6.22
CA PHE A 139 -1.76 1.39 7.37
C PHE A 139 -1.67 -0.08 6.97
N SER A 140 -1.34 -0.95 7.92
CA SER A 140 -1.37 -2.39 7.74
C SER A 140 -2.77 -2.82 7.30
N LEU A 141 -2.86 -3.48 6.15
CA LEU A 141 -4.12 -4.02 5.65
C LEU A 141 -4.29 -5.42 6.25
N ASN A 142 -5.20 -5.56 7.22
CA ASN A 142 -5.75 -6.87 7.55
C ASN A 142 -6.79 -7.18 6.46
N VAL A 143 -6.43 -8.02 5.49
CA VAL A 143 -7.36 -8.58 4.48
C VAL A 143 -7.94 -9.88 5.01
#